data_AF-A0A969SRZ3-F1
#
_entry.id   AF-A0A969SRZ3-F1
#
_cell.length_a   1.000
_cell.length_b   1.000
_cell.length_c   1.000
_cell.angle_alpha   90.00
_cell.angle_beta   90.00
_cell.angle_gamma   90.00
#
_symmetry.space_group_name_H-M   'P 1'
#
loop_
_entity.id
_entity.type
_entity.pdbx_description
1 polymer ?
#
loop_
_entity_poly.entity_id
_entity_poly.type
_entity_poly.pdbx_seq_one_letter_code
_entity_poly.pdbx_strand_id
1 'polypeptide(L)'
;MRYREITESLNMGGLEYEQRVWTALKIAASAVDGLEVYGNAPSTAGFDNTSPDIVMLFNDQEMFIEVKKDDRAQTGGTSVRYNAVTGEATIVADVDDKDFVKIVDDIIASKKPDLDAFIAFIKQQEPQDYHSKITGFAMSVTKDAWTKAQKAGLLLPLNVKIVKDTSFIAAHYQRKGINYMQIGGSGLFYLKNNPLNLPIPKLEGVVTVEMRPARSGSRLRTVNGNTISVSGGNIRLQGRLKFTATSPYTLDDPQSVIELFS
;
A
#
# COMPACT_ATOMS: atom_id res chain seq x y z
N MET A 1 2.01 -0.04 -38.55
CA MET A 1 1.53 0.84 -37.46
C MET A 1 2.01 0.23 -36.14
N ARG A 2 3.10 0.73 -35.55
CA ARG A 2 3.69 0.17 -34.32
C ARG A 2 2.87 0.65 -33.12
N TYR A 3 2.23 -0.28 -32.43
CA TYR A 3 1.65 -0.01 -31.11
C TYR A 3 2.81 0.36 -30.16
N ARG A 4 2.79 1.59 -29.64
CA ARG A 4 3.63 1.97 -28.50
C ARG A 4 3.18 1.12 -27.32
N GLU A 5 4.08 0.29 -26.79
CA GLU A 5 3.95 -0.23 -25.44
C GLU A 5 3.78 0.98 -24.51
N ILE A 6 2.63 1.07 -23.85
CA ILE A 6 2.48 1.93 -22.68
C ILE A 6 3.32 1.27 -21.59
N THR A 7 4.57 1.70 -21.49
CA THR A 7 5.36 1.51 -20.28
C THR A 7 4.58 2.25 -19.18
N GLU A 8 3.97 1.51 -18.25
CA GLU A 8 3.47 2.11 -17.00
C GLU A 8 4.63 2.94 -16.44
N SER A 9 4.46 4.25 -16.38
CA SER A 9 5.43 5.11 -15.71
C SER A 9 5.61 4.55 -14.30
N LEU A 10 6.85 4.27 -13.90
CA LEU A 10 7.21 4.09 -12.50
C LEU A 10 6.44 5.14 -11.70
N ASN A 11 5.82 4.74 -10.59
CA ASN A 11 4.95 5.56 -9.75
C ASN A 11 5.75 6.68 -9.02
N MET A 12 6.52 7.47 -9.76
CA MET A 12 7.51 8.46 -9.30
C MET A 12 6.87 9.61 -8.55
N GLY A 13 5.60 9.93 -8.82
CA GLY A 13 4.94 11.08 -8.19
C GLY A 13 4.82 10.97 -6.66
N GLY A 14 4.85 9.75 -6.10
CA GLY A 14 4.94 9.58 -4.64
C GLY A 14 6.31 9.99 -4.10
N LEU A 15 7.38 9.51 -4.75
CA LEU A 15 8.76 9.81 -4.39
C LEU A 15 9.10 11.29 -4.58
N GLU A 16 8.62 11.91 -5.66
CA GLU A 16 8.78 13.35 -5.91
C GLU A 16 8.14 14.18 -4.80
N TYR A 17 6.97 13.75 -4.31
CA TYR A 17 6.29 14.45 -3.22
C TYR A 17 7.02 14.27 -1.89
N GLU A 18 7.48 13.06 -1.59
CA GLU A 18 8.31 12.78 -0.42
C GLU A 18 9.60 13.61 -0.42
N GLN A 19 10.27 13.74 -1.57
CA GLN A 19 11.43 14.60 -1.74
C GLN A 19 11.11 16.08 -1.47
N ARG A 20 9.93 16.55 -1.90
CA ARG A 20 9.49 17.92 -1.62
C ARG A 20 9.32 18.17 -0.13
N VAL A 21 8.66 17.25 0.58
CA VAL A 21 8.48 17.33 2.05
C VAL A 21 9.84 17.33 2.74
N TRP A 22 10.72 16.39 2.39
CA TRP A 22 12.07 16.32 2.95
C TRP A 22 12.85 17.62 2.75
N THR A 23 12.77 18.21 1.55
CA THR A 23 13.47 19.45 1.22
C THR A 23 12.94 20.62 2.04
N ALA A 24 11.61 20.74 2.19
CA ALA A 24 11.00 21.79 2.98
C ALA A 24 11.40 21.73 4.46
N LEU A 25 11.40 20.52 5.04
CA LEU A 25 11.88 20.28 6.39
C LEU A 25 13.36 20.67 6.56
N LYS A 26 14.23 20.32 5.60
CA LYS A 26 15.66 20.70 5.67
C LYS A 26 15.89 22.21 5.61
N ILE A 27 15.07 22.94 4.85
CA ILE A 27 15.13 24.41 4.79
C ILE A 27 14.72 24.97 6.15
N ALA A 28 13.58 24.53 6.69
CA ALA A 28 13.06 24.99 7.98
C ALA A 28 13.99 24.67 9.16
N ALA A 29 14.70 23.54 9.13
CA ALA A 29 15.66 23.15 10.16
C ALA A 29 16.84 24.15 10.34
N SER A 30 17.10 25.01 9.34
CA SER A 30 18.09 26.09 9.48
C SER A 30 17.56 27.33 10.20
N ALA A 31 16.25 27.41 10.43
CA ALA A 31 15.54 28.56 11.00
C ALA A 31 14.81 28.25 12.31
N VAL A 32 14.70 26.98 12.69
CA VAL A 32 14.00 26.53 13.91
C VAL A 32 14.99 25.82 14.83
N ASP A 33 15.22 26.40 16.00
CA ASP A 33 16.08 25.79 17.01
C ASP A 33 15.48 24.46 17.51
N GLY A 34 16.34 23.45 17.66
CA GLY A 34 15.94 22.12 18.11
C GLY A 34 15.27 21.24 17.05
N LEU A 35 15.06 21.73 15.82
CA LEU A 35 14.54 20.95 14.69
C LEU A 35 15.68 20.33 13.87
N GLU A 36 15.69 18.99 13.80
CA GLU A 36 16.69 18.24 13.04
C GLU A 36 16.04 17.18 12.15
N VAL A 37 16.49 17.05 10.90
CA VAL A 37 15.95 16.07 9.94
C VAL A 37 17.02 15.05 9.61
N TYR A 38 16.71 13.78 9.86
CA TYR A 38 17.63 12.66 9.74
C TYR A 38 17.41 11.87 8.45
N GLY A 39 18.40 11.05 8.10
CA GLY A 39 18.36 10.17 6.94
C GLY A 39 18.80 10.81 5.63
N ASN A 40 18.86 9.98 4.60
CA ASN A 40 19.16 10.42 3.24
C ASN A 40 17.89 10.91 2.56
N ALA A 41 18.05 11.81 1.58
CA ALA A 41 16.96 12.16 0.68
C ALA A 41 16.32 10.90 0.06
N PRO A 42 14.99 10.87 -0.13
CA PRO A 42 14.30 9.76 -0.77
C PRO A 42 14.96 9.38 -2.10
N SER A 43 15.39 8.11 -2.22
CA SER A 43 16.09 7.62 -3.41
C SER A 43 15.22 6.69 -4.24
N THR A 44 15.42 6.69 -5.55
CA THR A 44 14.68 5.81 -6.50
C THR A 44 14.95 4.31 -6.32
N ALA A 45 15.85 3.93 -5.42
CA ALA A 45 16.41 2.58 -5.32
C ALA A 45 15.81 1.70 -4.21
N GLY A 46 14.94 2.20 -3.33
CA GLY A 46 14.47 1.41 -2.19
C GLY A 46 13.09 1.82 -1.69
N PHE A 47 12.08 0.98 -1.93
CA PHE A 47 10.87 0.99 -1.14
C PHE A 47 11.14 0.15 0.12
N ASP A 48 11.68 0.77 1.17
CA ASP A 48 11.67 0.12 2.49
C ASP A 48 10.23 0.20 3.04
N ASN A 49 9.63 -0.96 3.28
CA ASN A 49 8.27 -1.05 3.82
C ASN A 49 8.24 -1.14 5.36
N THR A 50 9.40 -1.14 6.01
CA THR A 50 9.56 -1.31 7.45
C THR A 50 9.92 -0.03 8.19
N SER A 51 10.53 0.95 7.51
CA SER A 51 10.91 2.25 8.07
C SER A 51 9.87 3.34 7.77
N PRO A 52 9.76 4.39 8.61
CA PRO A 52 8.99 5.60 8.28
C PRO A 52 9.59 6.33 7.08
N ASP A 53 8.76 7.06 6.33
CA ASP A 53 9.20 7.84 5.17
C ASP A 53 10.13 8.99 5.60
N ILE A 54 9.84 9.65 6.74
CA ILE A 54 10.69 10.69 7.31
C ILE A 54 10.87 10.50 8.83
N VAL A 55 12.10 10.73 9.29
CA VAL A 55 12.46 10.82 10.71
C VAL A 55 13.03 12.21 10.98
N MET A 56 12.48 12.87 12.00
CA MET A 56 13.01 14.14 12.50
C MET A 56 13.05 14.15 14.03
N LEU A 57 13.91 14.99 14.61
CA LEU A 57 13.88 15.32 16.02
C LEU A 57 13.38 16.76 16.18
N PHE A 58 12.59 16.99 17.22
CA PHE A 58 12.29 18.31 17.72
C PHE A 58 12.49 18.32 19.24
N ASN A 59 13.42 19.13 19.74
CA ASN A 59 13.76 19.19 21.18
C ASN A 59 14.00 17.80 21.80
N ASP A 60 14.90 17.02 21.19
CA ASP A 60 15.26 15.65 21.57
C ASP A 60 14.13 14.60 21.48
N GLN A 61 12.98 14.96 20.90
CA GLN A 61 11.87 14.03 20.69
C GLN A 61 11.77 13.60 19.23
N GLU A 62 11.84 12.27 19.01
CA GLU A 62 11.69 11.68 17.68
C GLU A 62 10.25 11.77 17.17
N MET A 63 10.14 12.15 15.89
CA MET A 63 8.92 12.20 15.12
C MET A 63 9.08 11.36 13.85
N PHE A 64 8.36 10.24 13.82
CA PHE A 64 8.23 9.36 12.67
C PHE A 64 6.98 9.73 11.86
N ILE A 65 7.20 10.00 10.58
CA ILE A 65 6.20 10.57 9.68
C ILE A 65 6.03 9.65 8.47
N GLU A 66 4.78 9.29 8.18
CA GLU A 66 4.42 8.74 6.88
C GLU A 66 4.08 9.88 5.91
N VAL A 67 4.55 9.81 4.68
CA VAL A 67 4.24 10.76 3.61
C VAL A 67 3.34 10.09 2.56
N LYS A 68 2.29 10.81 2.18
CA LYS A 68 1.36 10.40 1.12
C LYS A 68 1.16 11.55 0.16
N LYS A 69 1.29 11.24 -1.13
CA LYS A 69 1.17 12.24 -2.21
C LYS A 69 -0.17 12.99 -2.17
N ASP A 70 -1.25 12.28 -1.89
CA ASP A 70 -2.60 12.81 -1.95
C ASP A 70 -3.57 11.99 -1.10
N ASP A 71 -4.81 12.48 -1.01
CA ASP A 71 -5.93 11.90 -0.26
C ASP A 71 -6.44 10.56 -0.83
N ARG A 72 -5.87 10.08 -1.95
CA ARG A 72 -6.20 8.81 -2.60
C ARG A 72 -5.04 7.82 -2.59
N ALA A 73 -3.95 8.18 -1.91
CA ALA A 73 -2.76 7.35 -1.83
C ALA A 73 -3.06 5.98 -1.19
N GLN A 74 -2.23 5.01 -1.55
CA GLN A 74 -2.30 3.68 -0.95
C GLN A 74 -1.71 3.74 0.48
N THR A 75 -2.45 3.23 1.47
CA THR A 75 -2.01 3.17 2.87
C THR A 75 -1.82 1.73 3.29
N GLY A 76 -0.59 1.23 3.10
CA GLY A 76 -0.23 -0.13 3.46
C GLY A 76 -1.16 -1.22 2.87
N GLY A 77 -0.91 -2.46 3.24
CA GLY A 77 -1.78 -3.55 2.87
C GLY A 77 -1.17 -4.91 3.11
N THR A 78 -2.03 -5.91 3.19
CA THR A 78 -1.64 -7.31 3.34
C THR A 78 -2.17 -8.12 2.16
N SER A 79 -2.05 -9.44 2.24
CA SER A 79 -2.59 -10.36 1.25
C SER A 79 -3.41 -11.44 1.95
N VAL A 80 -4.30 -12.08 1.20
CA VAL A 80 -5.00 -13.30 1.60
C VAL A 80 -4.39 -14.47 0.82
N ARG A 81 -4.03 -15.53 1.54
CA ARG A 81 -3.81 -16.85 0.96
C ARG A 81 -5.16 -17.55 0.86
N TYR A 82 -5.36 -18.29 -0.23
CA TYR A 82 -6.55 -19.08 -0.47
C TYR A 82 -6.12 -20.41 -1.08
N ASN A 83 -6.60 -21.52 -0.56
CA ASN A 83 -6.37 -22.85 -1.12
C ASN A 83 -7.67 -23.40 -1.69
N ALA A 84 -7.76 -23.57 -3.01
CA ALA A 84 -8.97 -24.08 -3.65
C ALA A 84 -9.22 -25.57 -3.39
N VAL A 85 -8.20 -26.32 -2.93
CA VAL A 85 -8.34 -27.74 -2.58
C VAL A 85 -9.02 -27.88 -1.22
N THR A 86 -8.59 -27.10 -0.21
CA THR A 86 -9.15 -27.16 1.15
C THR A 86 -10.29 -26.17 1.38
N GLY A 87 -10.38 -25.12 0.55
CA GLY A 87 -11.28 -23.98 0.75
C GLY A 87 -10.79 -22.98 1.80
N GLU A 88 -9.61 -23.20 2.40
CA GLU A 88 -9.10 -22.38 3.49
C GLU A 88 -8.55 -21.03 3.00
N ALA A 89 -8.78 -20.00 3.82
CA ALA A 89 -8.27 -18.66 3.61
C ALA A 89 -7.49 -18.18 4.83
N THR A 90 -6.43 -17.39 4.62
CA THR A 90 -5.63 -16.84 5.73
C THR A 90 -5.06 -15.48 5.35
N ILE A 91 -5.26 -14.48 6.20
CA ILE A 91 -4.59 -13.18 6.06
C ILE A 91 -3.11 -13.34 6.40
N VAL A 92 -2.22 -12.83 5.54
CA VAL A 92 -0.76 -13.06 5.66
C VAL A 92 -0.11 -12.28 6.81
N ALA A 93 -0.67 -11.12 7.15
CA ALA A 93 -0.17 -10.30 8.25
C ALA A 93 -1.04 -10.54 9.48
N ASP A 94 -0.44 -10.40 10.66
CA ASP A 94 -1.19 -10.34 11.90
C ASP A 94 -2.06 -9.08 11.90
N VAL A 95 -3.36 -9.30 11.89
CA VAL A 95 -4.38 -8.25 11.97
C VAL A 95 -5.14 -8.44 13.27
N ASP A 96 -4.96 -7.49 14.19
CA ASP A 96 -5.57 -7.55 15.53
C ASP A 96 -7.08 -7.27 15.52
N ASP A 97 -7.60 -6.64 14.44
CA ASP A 97 -9.03 -6.36 14.25
C ASP A 97 -9.78 -7.65 13.87
N LYS A 98 -10.29 -8.36 14.88
CA LYS A 98 -11.05 -9.61 14.72
C LYS A 98 -12.31 -9.45 13.87
N ASP A 99 -12.98 -8.29 13.95
CA ASP A 99 -14.17 -8.02 13.15
C ASP A 99 -13.80 -7.87 11.67
N PHE A 100 -12.68 -7.22 11.37
CA PHE A 100 -12.14 -7.18 10.02
C PHE A 100 -11.73 -8.55 9.50
N VAL A 101 -11.07 -9.37 10.32
CA VAL A 101 -10.73 -10.76 9.95
C VAL A 101 -12.00 -11.53 9.57
N LYS A 102 -13.04 -11.46 10.41
CA LYS A 102 -14.32 -12.11 10.13
C LYS A 102 -14.97 -11.61 8.83
N ILE A 103 -14.96 -10.30 8.59
CA ILE A 103 -15.48 -9.71 7.34
C ILE A 103 -14.73 -10.27 6.12
N VAL A 104 -13.40 -10.37 6.19
CA VAL A 104 -12.59 -10.94 5.11
C VAL A 104 -12.94 -12.41 4.88
N ASP A 105 -13.07 -13.20 5.94
CA ASP A 105 -13.44 -14.61 5.85
C ASP A 105 -14.82 -14.80 5.20
N ASP A 106 -15.82 -14.03 5.63
CA ASP A 106 -17.18 -14.05 5.05
C ASP A 106 -17.16 -13.68 3.57
N ILE A 107 -16.35 -12.68 3.19
CA ILE A 107 -16.17 -12.27 1.79
C ILE A 107 -15.52 -13.39 0.98
N ILE A 108 -14.43 -13.99 1.45
CA ILE A 108 -13.75 -15.07 0.71
C ILE A 108 -14.68 -16.27 0.54
N ALA A 109 -15.43 -16.64 1.58
CA ALA A 109 -16.43 -17.69 1.50
C ALA A 109 -17.49 -17.39 0.42
N SER A 110 -18.00 -16.15 0.37
CA SER A 110 -18.97 -15.73 -0.65
C SER A 110 -18.39 -15.72 -2.08
N LYS A 111 -17.07 -15.52 -2.21
CA LYS A 111 -16.35 -15.43 -3.49
C LYS A 111 -15.73 -16.75 -3.94
N LYS A 112 -15.93 -17.84 -3.18
CA LYS A 112 -15.37 -19.15 -3.49
C LYS A 112 -15.65 -19.61 -4.94
N PRO A 113 -16.88 -19.50 -5.49
CA PRO A 113 -17.14 -19.91 -6.87
C PRO A 113 -16.34 -19.13 -7.90
N ASP A 114 -16.20 -17.81 -7.71
CA ASP A 114 -15.43 -16.94 -8.60
C ASP A 114 -13.93 -17.21 -8.50
N LEU A 115 -13.43 -17.47 -7.29
CA LEU A 115 -12.02 -17.83 -7.03
C LEU A 115 -11.67 -19.16 -7.72
N ASP A 116 -12.53 -20.16 -7.57
CA ASP A 116 -12.34 -21.48 -8.17
C ASP A 116 -12.41 -21.40 -9.70
N ALA A 117 -13.34 -20.62 -10.26
CA ALA A 117 -13.44 -20.38 -11.69
C ALA A 117 -12.18 -19.71 -12.25
N PHE A 118 -11.65 -18.68 -11.56
CA PHE A 118 -10.39 -18.06 -11.93
C PHE A 118 -9.22 -19.06 -11.93
N ILE A 119 -9.08 -19.86 -10.88
CA ILE A 119 -8.00 -20.84 -10.75
C ILE A 119 -8.11 -21.93 -11.83
N ALA A 120 -9.33 -22.45 -12.07
CA ALA A 120 -9.58 -23.43 -13.11
C ALA A 120 -9.21 -22.90 -14.50
N PHE A 121 -9.54 -21.64 -14.79
CA PHE A 121 -9.14 -20.99 -16.04
C PHE A 121 -7.62 -20.89 -16.18
N ILE A 122 -6.92 -20.45 -15.13
CA ILE A 122 -5.46 -20.31 -15.15
C ILE A 122 -4.76 -21.67 -15.37
N LYS A 123 -5.26 -22.75 -14.75
CA LYS A 123 -4.72 -24.11 -14.93
C LYS A 123 -4.71 -24.61 -16.38
N GLN A 124 -5.56 -24.05 -17.23
CA GLN A 124 -5.67 -24.40 -18.64
C GLN A 124 -4.81 -23.52 -19.55
N GLN A 125 -4.13 -22.51 -19.01
CA GLN A 125 -3.30 -21.60 -19.81
C GLN A 125 -1.87 -22.15 -19.99
N GLU A 126 -1.26 -21.83 -21.12
CA GLU A 126 0.14 -22.15 -21.36
C GLU A 126 1.10 -21.35 -20.44
N PRO A 127 2.20 -21.96 -19.97
CA PRO A 127 2.57 -23.37 -20.12
C PRO A 127 1.75 -24.27 -19.16
N GLN A 128 1.00 -25.22 -19.71
CA GLN A 128 -0.03 -25.97 -18.95
C GLN A 128 0.57 -26.87 -17.86
N ASP A 129 1.72 -27.48 -18.14
CA ASP A 129 2.54 -28.26 -17.20
C ASP A 129 3.00 -27.47 -15.96
N TYR A 130 3.09 -26.15 -16.09
CA TYR A 130 3.39 -25.23 -15.00
C TYR A 130 2.13 -24.81 -14.26
N HIS A 131 1.11 -24.33 -14.99
CA HIS A 131 -0.08 -23.76 -14.38
C HIS A 131 -1.03 -24.79 -13.76
N SER A 132 -1.06 -26.02 -14.27
CA SER A 132 -1.88 -27.12 -13.73
C SER A 132 -1.61 -27.41 -12.24
N LYS A 133 -0.40 -27.06 -11.75
CA LYS A 133 0.04 -27.23 -10.36
C LYS A 133 -0.48 -26.16 -9.40
N ILE A 134 -1.12 -25.10 -9.90
CA ILE A 134 -1.63 -24.02 -9.06
C ILE A 134 -2.77 -24.54 -8.18
N THR A 135 -2.69 -24.37 -6.87
CA THR A 135 -3.74 -24.80 -5.93
C THR A 135 -4.56 -23.64 -5.36
N GLY A 136 -4.14 -22.39 -5.59
CA GLY A 136 -4.83 -21.21 -5.11
C GLY A 136 -3.93 -19.99 -5.05
N PHE A 137 -4.23 -19.06 -4.14
CA PHE A 137 -3.41 -17.88 -3.86
C PHE A 137 -2.52 -18.09 -2.62
N ALA A 138 -1.27 -17.63 -2.59
CA ALA A 138 -0.53 -17.01 -3.68
C ALA A 138 -0.18 -18.03 -4.79
N MET A 139 -0.13 -17.57 -6.03
CA MET A 139 0.26 -18.38 -7.20
C MET A 139 1.45 -17.78 -7.94
N SER A 140 2.03 -18.56 -8.85
CA SER A 140 3.01 -18.10 -9.83
C SER A 140 2.43 -18.31 -11.22
N VAL A 141 2.30 -17.25 -12.01
CA VAL A 141 1.50 -17.24 -13.25
C VAL A 141 2.17 -16.37 -14.31
N THR A 142 2.06 -16.74 -15.58
CA THR A 142 2.60 -15.90 -16.67
C THR A 142 1.76 -14.62 -16.85
N LYS A 143 2.41 -13.57 -17.36
CA LYS A 143 1.70 -12.31 -17.69
C LYS A 143 0.59 -12.54 -18.71
N ASP A 144 0.82 -13.43 -19.68
CA ASP A 144 -0.16 -13.78 -20.72
C ASP A 144 -1.40 -14.47 -20.12
N ALA A 145 -1.21 -15.50 -19.30
CA ALA A 145 -2.33 -16.20 -18.64
C ALA A 145 -3.17 -15.25 -17.77
N TRP A 146 -2.52 -14.37 -17.00
CA TRP A 146 -3.21 -13.34 -16.22
C TRP A 146 -3.99 -12.37 -17.10
N THR A 147 -3.40 -11.92 -18.21
CA THR A 147 -4.04 -11.00 -19.15
C THR A 147 -5.26 -11.64 -19.81
N LYS A 148 -5.19 -12.94 -20.15
CA LYS A 148 -6.33 -13.70 -20.68
C LYS A 148 -7.45 -13.81 -19.66
N ALA A 149 -7.13 -14.09 -18.39
CA ALA A 149 -8.14 -14.13 -17.33
C ALA A 149 -8.81 -12.77 -17.10
N GLN A 150 -8.03 -11.68 -17.18
CA GLN A 150 -8.55 -10.32 -17.13
C GLN A 150 -9.52 -10.04 -18.29
N LYS A 151 -9.14 -10.39 -19.52
CA LYS A 151 -10.01 -10.22 -20.70
C LYS A 151 -11.27 -11.07 -20.64
N ALA A 152 -11.20 -12.24 -20.02
CA ALA A 152 -12.34 -13.11 -19.75
C ALA A 152 -13.25 -12.58 -18.62
N GLY A 153 -12.91 -11.45 -17.99
CA GLY A 153 -13.72 -10.85 -16.92
C GLY A 153 -13.58 -11.53 -15.56
N LEU A 154 -12.71 -12.53 -15.41
CA LEU A 154 -12.63 -13.37 -14.21
C LEU A 154 -12.05 -12.65 -12.97
N LEU A 155 -11.41 -11.49 -13.17
CA LEU A 155 -10.91 -10.66 -12.07
C LEU A 155 -11.99 -9.74 -11.48
N LEU A 156 -12.99 -9.35 -12.26
CA LEU A 156 -13.96 -8.32 -11.86
C LEU A 156 -14.84 -8.78 -10.68
N PRO A 157 -15.40 -10.01 -10.67
CA PRO A 157 -16.22 -10.49 -9.55
C PRO A 157 -15.46 -10.57 -8.22
N LEU A 158 -14.13 -10.68 -8.26
CA LEU A 158 -13.25 -10.82 -7.10
C LEU A 158 -12.91 -9.48 -6.42
N ASN A 159 -13.26 -8.35 -7.04
CA ASN A 159 -13.01 -7.03 -6.48
C ASN A 159 -14.07 -6.68 -5.43
N VAL A 160 -13.64 -6.37 -4.22
CA VAL A 160 -14.53 -5.97 -3.11
C VAL A 160 -13.96 -4.73 -2.42
N LYS A 161 -14.86 -3.85 -1.97
CA LYS A 161 -14.53 -2.68 -1.16
C LYS A 161 -15.09 -2.87 0.24
N ILE A 162 -14.22 -2.84 1.23
CA ILE A 162 -14.58 -2.89 2.65
C ILE A 162 -14.41 -1.48 3.20
N VAL A 163 -15.45 -0.92 3.80
CA VAL A 163 -15.42 0.43 4.37
C VAL A 163 -15.10 0.33 5.87
N LYS A 164 -14.10 1.10 6.31
CA LYS A 164 -13.67 1.25 7.71
C LYS A 164 -13.42 2.73 7.99
N ASP A 165 -13.27 3.09 9.25
CA ASP A 165 -12.76 4.41 9.63
C ASP A 165 -11.22 4.44 9.68
N THR A 166 -10.65 5.61 9.94
CA THR A 166 -9.19 5.81 10.00
C THR A 166 -8.50 5.11 11.18
N SER A 167 -9.23 4.54 12.15
CA SER A 167 -8.61 3.77 13.25
C SER A 167 -7.88 2.53 12.73
N PHE A 168 -8.36 1.94 11.62
CA PHE A 168 -7.73 0.77 10.99
C PHE A 168 -6.30 1.08 10.51
N ILE A 169 -6.10 2.23 9.85
CA ILE A 169 -4.77 2.65 9.39
C ILE A 169 -3.93 3.18 10.54
N ALA A 170 -4.54 3.86 11.53
CA ALA A 170 -3.82 4.40 12.67
C ALA A 170 -3.18 3.26 13.48
N ALA A 171 -3.87 2.14 13.67
CA ALA A 171 -3.32 0.95 14.31
C ALA A 171 -2.16 0.33 13.50
N HIS A 172 -2.27 0.29 12.17
CA HIS A 172 -1.22 -0.22 11.29
C HIS A 172 0.08 0.58 11.41
N TYR A 173 -0.03 1.91 11.37
CA TYR A 173 1.12 2.83 11.44
C TYR A 173 1.70 2.94 12.85
N GLN A 174 0.87 2.86 13.89
CA GLN A 174 1.34 2.87 15.28
C GLN A 174 2.31 1.72 15.57
N ARG A 175 2.08 0.51 15.02
CA ARG A 175 3.03 -0.62 15.20
C ARG A 175 4.42 -0.34 14.64
N LYS A 176 4.56 0.63 13.74
CA LYS A 176 5.83 1.12 13.20
C LYS A 176 6.37 2.36 13.94
N GLY A 177 5.74 2.76 15.04
CA GLY A 177 6.06 3.99 15.78
C GLY A 177 5.58 5.28 15.08
N ILE A 178 4.91 5.19 13.93
CA ILE A 178 4.49 6.36 13.16
C ILE A 178 3.28 7.00 13.84
N ASN A 179 3.44 8.25 14.26
CA ASN A 179 2.41 9.03 14.95
C ASN A 179 1.82 10.13 14.05
N TYR A 180 2.48 10.49 12.96
CA TYR A 180 2.08 11.59 12.09
C TYR A 180 2.02 11.16 10.63
N MET A 181 1.15 11.83 9.86
CA MET A 181 1.02 11.61 8.43
C MET A 181 0.90 12.94 7.69
N GLN A 182 1.81 13.17 6.74
CA GLN A 182 1.75 14.28 5.80
C GLN A 182 1.00 13.83 4.55
N ILE A 183 -0.02 14.58 4.15
CA ILE A 183 -0.84 14.25 2.97
C ILE A 183 -0.90 15.46 2.04
N GLY A 184 -0.43 15.30 0.80
CA GLY A 184 -0.40 16.39 -0.16
C GLY A 184 -1.78 16.98 -0.46
N GLY A 185 -1.82 18.31 -0.47
CA GLY A 185 -3.05 19.10 -0.58
C GLY A 185 -3.93 19.12 0.67
N SER A 186 -3.64 18.30 1.69
CA SER A 186 -4.44 18.22 2.93
C SER A 186 -3.67 18.67 4.18
N GLY A 187 -2.34 18.54 4.19
CA GLY A 187 -1.47 18.95 5.30
C GLY A 187 -1.09 17.81 6.25
N LEU A 188 -0.63 18.19 7.45
CA LEU A 188 -0.10 17.29 8.47
C LEU A 188 -1.16 16.90 9.51
N PHE A 189 -1.28 15.61 9.79
CA PHE A 189 -2.22 15.08 10.79
C PHE A 189 -1.51 14.19 11.80
N TYR A 190 -2.04 14.10 13.03
CA TYR A 190 -1.66 13.03 13.95
C TYR A 190 -2.58 11.82 13.79
N LEU A 191 -2.06 10.62 14.05
CA LEU A 191 -2.80 9.36 13.90
C LEU A 191 -3.48 8.99 15.22
N LYS A 192 -2.82 8.19 16.05
CA LYS A 192 -3.36 7.75 17.34
C LYS A 192 -2.93 8.66 18.48
N ASN A 193 -1.65 9.02 18.52
CA ASN A 193 -1.04 9.85 19.55
C ASN A 193 -0.46 11.11 18.90
N ASN A 194 -0.45 12.23 19.65
CA ASN A 194 0.22 13.47 19.29
C ASN A 194 1.31 13.78 20.34
N PRO A 195 2.43 13.02 20.36
CA PRO A 195 3.43 13.10 21.43
C PRO A 195 4.08 14.48 21.57
N LEU A 196 4.17 15.26 20.49
CA LEU A 196 4.72 16.61 20.50
C LEU A 196 3.65 17.67 20.81
N ASN A 197 2.39 17.27 21.03
CA ASN A 197 1.25 18.15 21.26
C ASN A 197 1.11 19.27 20.20
N LEU A 198 1.37 18.94 18.93
CA LEU A 198 1.33 19.89 17.83
C LEU A 198 -0.12 20.40 17.61
N PRO A 199 -0.31 21.67 17.21
CA PRO A 199 -1.62 22.26 16.91
C PRO A 199 -2.20 21.79 15.56
N ILE A 200 -2.20 20.48 15.34
CA ILE A 200 -2.68 19.81 14.12
C ILE A 200 -3.87 18.90 14.46
N PRO A 201 -4.81 18.71 13.51
CA PRO A 201 -5.94 17.84 13.73
C PRO A 201 -5.55 16.35 13.69
N LYS A 202 -6.43 15.52 14.27
CA LYS A 202 -6.37 14.06 14.10
C LYS A 202 -6.76 13.70 12.67
N LEU A 203 -6.14 12.67 12.12
CA LEU A 203 -6.60 12.07 10.87
C LEU A 203 -7.92 11.31 11.10
N GLU A 204 -9.04 11.96 10.80
CA GLU A 204 -10.38 11.39 10.88
C GLU A 204 -11.01 11.31 9.48
N GLY A 205 -11.67 10.19 9.20
CA GLY A 205 -12.32 9.98 7.91
C GLY A 205 -12.64 8.51 7.64
N VAL A 206 -12.82 8.21 6.37
CA VAL A 206 -13.15 6.87 5.89
C VAL A 206 -11.95 6.27 5.16
N VAL A 207 -11.67 5.01 5.45
CA VAL A 207 -10.70 4.19 4.73
C VAL A 207 -11.47 3.12 3.97
N THR A 208 -11.18 2.99 2.69
CA THR A 208 -11.64 1.83 1.92
C THR A 208 -10.50 0.83 1.82
N VAL A 209 -10.72 -0.41 2.28
CA VAL A 209 -9.82 -1.52 1.99
C VAL A 209 -10.32 -2.22 0.73
N GLU A 210 -9.51 -2.15 -0.32
CA GLU A 210 -9.75 -2.85 -1.58
C GLU A 210 -9.22 -4.27 -1.47
N MET A 211 -10.13 -5.25 -1.52
CA MET A 211 -9.78 -6.65 -1.77
C MET A 211 -9.80 -6.91 -3.27
N ARG A 212 -8.67 -7.34 -3.85
CA ARG A 212 -8.60 -7.66 -5.28
C ARG A 212 -7.45 -8.60 -5.61
N PRO A 213 -7.56 -9.44 -6.64
CA PRO A 213 -6.40 -10.10 -7.19
C PRO A 213 -5.44 -9.07 -7.80
N ALA A 214 -4.15 -9.23 -7.55
CA ALA A 214 -3.10 -8.42 -8.13
C ALA A 214 -1.90 -9.27 -8.51
N ARG A 215 -1.23 -8.85 -9.58
CA ARG A 215 0.04 -9.42 -10.04
C ARG A 215 1.20 -8.62 -9.45
N SER A 216 2.23 -9.30 -8.94
CA SER A 216 3.48 -8.71 -8.47
C SER A 216 4.47 -8.47 -9.62
N GLY A 217 5.66 -7.98 -9.29
CA GLY A 217 6.80 -7.97 -10.22
C GLY A 217 7.09 -9.36 -10.82
N SER A 218 7.66 -9.34 -12.01
CA SER A 218 8.02 -10.56 -12.75
C SER A 218 9.40 -11.09 -12.34
N ARG A 219 9.58 -12.39 -12.45
CA ARG A 219 10.85 -13.09 -12.31
C ARG A 219 10.97 -14.20 -13.35
N LEU A 220 12.20 -14.55 -13.71
CA LEU A 220 12.45 -15.68 -14.60
C LEU A 220 12.36 -17.01 -13.85
N ARG A 221 11.84 -18.04 -14.51
CA ARG A 221 11.79 -19.42 -14.04
C ARG A 221 12.11 -20.36 -15.19
N THR A 222 12.85 -21.42 -14.92
CA THR A 222 13.05 -22.50 -15.87
C THR A 222 11.99 -23.58 -15.65
N VAL A 223 11.25 -23.91 -16.71
CA VAL A 223 10.24 -24.97 -16.75
C VAL A 223 10.53 -25.84 -17.95
N ASN A 224 10.77 -27.13 -17.72
CA ASN A 224 11.05 -28.10 -18.78
C ASN A 224 12.15 -27.64 -19.77
N GLY A 225 13.23 -27.08 -19.24
CA GLY A 225 14.36 -26.56 -20.02
C GLY A 225 14.14 -25.19 -20.65
N ASN A 226 12.93 -24.62 -20.60
CA ASN A 226 12.60 -23.31 -21.14
C ASN A 226 12.55 -22.24 -20.06
N THR A 227 13.15 -21.07 -20.33
CA THR A 227 13.05 -19.92 -19.44
C THR A 227 11.77 -19.13 -19.75
N ILE A 228 10.90 -19.02 -18.74
CA ILE A 228 9.64 -18.29 -18.81
C ILE A 228 9.63 -17.14 -17.79
N SER A 229 8.91 -16.06 -18.13
CA SER A 229 8.67 -14.94 -17.21
C SER A 229 7.35 -15.15 -16.47
N VAL A 230 7.40 -15.20 -15.15
CA VAL A 230 6.25 -15.41 -14.27
C VAL A 230 6.15 -14.29 -13.24
N SER A 231 4.95 -14.06 -12.73
CA SER A 231 4.68 -13.12 -11.66
C SER A 231 3.92 -13.81 -10.53
N GLY A 232 4.06 -13.29 -9.32
CA GLY A 232 3.21 -13.70 -8.21
C GLY A 232 1.78 -13.19 -8.42
N GLY A 233 0.77 -14.05 -8.27
CA GLY A 233 -0.63 -13.66 -8.14
C GLY A 233 -1.03 -13.71 -6.66
N ASN A 234 -1.61 -12.63 -6.13
CA ASN A 234 -2.05 -12.52 -4.73
C ASN A 234 -3.45 -11.90 -4.66
N ILE A 235 -4.27 -12.31 -3.69
CA ILE A 235 -5.41 -11.50 -3.27
C ILE A 235 -4.86 -10.44 -2.33
N ARG A 236 -4.90 -9.17 -2.73
CA ARG A 236 -4.41 -8.05 -1.94
C ARG A 236 -5.54 -7.42 -1.16
N LEU A 237 -5.26 -7.04 0.08
CA LEU A 237 -6.07 -6.13 0.90
C LEU A 237 -5.29 -4.82 1.00
N GLN A 238 -5.71 -3.79 0.27
CA GLN A 238 -4.98 -2.52 0.22
C GLN A 238 -5.84 -1.36 0.73
N GLY A 239 -5.32 -0.61 1.69
CA GLY A 239 -5.96 0.61 2.16
C GLY A 239 -5.94 1.71 1.08
N ARG A 240 -7.03 2.44 0.99
CA ARG A 240 -7.18 3.69 0.26
C ARG A 240 -7.78 4.71 1.22
N LEU A 241 -7.08 5.82 1.38
CA LEU A 241 -7.64 6.97 2.05
C LEU A 241 -8.80 7.53 1.23
N LYS A 242 -9.80 8.02 1.94
CA LYS A 242 -10.81 8.93 1.41
C LYS A 242 -11.27 9.85 2.54
N PHE A 243 -10.61 10.99 2.66
CA PHE A 243 -10.92 12.02 3.64
C PHE A 243 -10.87 13.39 2.98
N THR A 244 -11.54 14.36 3.58
CA THR A 244 -11.64 15.74 3.06
C THR A 244 -11.19 16.78 4.09
N ALA A 245 -10.70 16.33 5.25
CA ALA A 245 -10.19 17.22 6.27
C ALA A 245 -8.89 17.88 5.80
N THR A 246 -8.66 19.11 6.23
CA THR A 246 -7.42 19.85 6.01
C THR A 246 -6.79 20.19 7.35
N SER A 247 -5.46 20.26 7.37
CA SER A 247 -4.68 20.76 8.48
C SER A 247 -4.24 22.19 8.20
N PRO A 248 -4.15 23.06 9.22
CA PRO A 248 -3.60 24.40 9.06
C PRO A 248 -2.10 24.38 8.74
N TYR A 249 -1.40 23.26 8.99
CA TYR A 249 0.03 23.13 8.76
C TYR A 249 0.35 22.03 7.75
N THR A 250 1.42 22.22 6.98
CA THR A 250 1.92 21.27 6.00
C THR A 250 3.44 21.17 6.07
N LEU A 251 3.97 19.98 5.80
CA LEU A 251 5.41 19.75 5.77
C LEU A 251 6.02 19.90 4.36
N ASP A 252 5.23 20.27 3.35
CA ASP A 252 5.70 20.51 1.97
C ASP A 252 5.90 22.00 1.61
N ASP A 253 5.89 22.85 2.63
CA ASP A 253 6.17 24.29 2.59
C ASP A 253 7.07 24.69 3.77
N PRO A 254 8.30 25.22 3.54
CA PRO A 254 9.20 25.60 4.62
C PRO A 254 8.60 26.60 5.62
N GLN A 255 7.81 27.57 5.14
CA GLN A 255 7.25 28.60 6.00
C GLN A 255 6.21 28.02 6.96
N SER A 256 5.34 27.14 6.47
CA SER A 256 4.40 26.39 7.32
C SER A 256 5.11 25.52 8.36
N VAL A 257 6.26 24.92 8.03
CA VAL A 257 7.07 24.17 9.00
C VAL A 257 7.64 25.10 10.07
N ILE A 258 8.18 26.26 9.68
CA ILE A 258 8.72 27.24 10.63
C ILE A 258 7.62 27.68 11.60
N GLU A 259 6.44 28.01 11.10
CA GLU A 259 5.28 28.43 11.92
C GLU A 259 4.75 27.32 12.83
N LEU A 260 4.91 26.05 12.46
CA LEU A 260 4.48 24.91 13.28
C LEU A 260 5.41 24.66 14.48
N PHE A 261 6.71 24.94 14.33
CA PHE A 261 7.75 24.57 15.30
C PHE A 261 8.44 25.75 15.98
N SER A 262 8.03 26.99 15.70
CA SER A 262 8.46 28.21 16.40
C SER A 262 7.50 28.58 17.54
#